data_AF-A0A7X0MUZ5-F1
#
_entry.id   AF-A0A7X0MUZ5-F1
#
_cell.length_a   1.000
_cell.length_b   1.000
_cell.length_c   1.000
_cell.angle_alpha   90.00
_cell.angle_beta   90.00
_cell.angle_gamma   90.00
#
_symmetry.space_group_name_H-M   'P 1'
#
loop_
_entity.id
_entity.type
_entity.pdbx_description
1 polymer ?
#
loop_
_entity_poly.entity_id
_entity_poly.type
_entity_poly.pdbx_seq_one_letter_code
_entity_poly.pdbx_strand_id
1 'polypeptide(L)' 'MRTHLENGTWVNEPANWEVSADRLTMTTDQKTDFWQKTHYGFERDSGHFLGVPIPV' A
#
# COMPACT_ATOMS: atom_id res chain seq x y z
N MET A 1 5.66 19.02 7.96
CA MET A 1 6.22 18.18 6.88
C MET A 1 5.05 17.69 6.03
N ARG A 2 5.04 17.96 4.73
CA ARG A 2 3.99 17.47 3.82
C ARG A 2 4.51 16.20 3.16
N THR A 3 3.74 15.12 3.22
CA THR A 3 4.09 13.87 2.54
C THR A 3 3.69 13.99 1.07
N HIS A 4 4.67 13.87 0.18
CA HIS A 4 4.47 13.85 -1.27
C HIS A 4 4.13 12.41 -1.69
N LEU A 5 2.84 12.09 -1.76
CA LEU A 5 2.36 10.74 -2.07
C LEU A 5 2.71 10.32 -3.50
N GLU A 6 2.85 11.30 -4.40
CA GLU A 6 3.29 11.11 -5.78
C GLU A 6 4.74 10.59 -5.91
N ASN A 7 5.54 10.75 -4.85
CA ASN A 7 6.91 10.25 -4.79
C ASN A 7 7.01 8.89 -4.08
N GLY A 8 5.87 8.31 -3.69
CA GLY A 8 5.84 6.99 -3.06
C GLY A 8 6.15 5.87 -4.05
N THR A 9 6.58 4.73 -3.53
CA THR A 9 6.75 3.48 -4.29
C THR A 9 5.80 2.43 -3.75
N TRP A 10 5.08 1.76 -4.66
CA TRP A 10 4.16 0.69 -4.32
C TRP A 10 4.88 -0.62 -4.04
N VAL A 11 4.41 -1.33 -3.01
CA VAL A 11 4.53 -2.78 -2.87
C VAL A 11 3.11 -3.33 -3.03
N ASN A 12 2.94 -4.27 -3.96
CA ASN A 12 1.63 -4.75 -4.44
C ASN A 12 0.73 -3.58 -4.89
N GLU A 13 1.08 -2.94 -5.99
CA GLU A 13 0.29 -1.82 -6.55
C GLU A 13 -1.15 -2.28 -6.87
N PRO A 14 -2.20 -1.58 -6.38
CA PRO A 14 -3.57 -1.91 -6.72
C PRO A 14 -3.88 -1.60 -8.19
N ALA A 15 -4.80 -2.34 -8.81
CA ALA A 15 -5.17 -2.09 -10.21
C ALA A 15 -5.83 -0.72 -10.44
N ASN A 16 -6.47 -0.14 -9.42
CA ASN A 16 -7.17 1.14 -9.50
C ASN A 16 -6.75 2.05 -8.34
N TRP A 17 -5.97 3.08 -8.65
CA TRP A 17 -5.61 4.13 -7.71
C TRP A 17 -5.38 5.47 -8.41
N GLU A 18 -5.45 6.54 -7.64
CA GLU A 18 -5.10 7.88 -8.08
C GLU A 18 -4.50 8.67 -6.91
N VAL A 19 -3.52 9.53 -7.23
CA VAL A 19 -3.03 10.55 -6.31
C VAL A 19 -3.49 11.91 -6.82
N SER A 20 -4.14 12.66 -5.94
CA SER A 20 -4.46 14.08 -6.08
C SER A 20 -3.66 14.87 -5.04
N ALA A 21 -3.71 16.20 -5.11
CA ALA A 21 -2.82 17.11 -4.37
C ALA A 21 -2.65 16.81 -2.86
N ASP A 22 -3.66 16.24 -2.20
CA ASP A 22 -3.66 15.93 -0.77
C ASP A 22 -4.30 14.57 -0.42
N ARG A 23 -4.64 13.75 -1.43
CA ARG A 23 -5.35 12.49 -1.23
C ARG A 23 -4.88 11.41 -2.18
N LEU A 24 -4.70 10.22 -1.62
CA LEU A 24 -4.64 8.96 -2.33
C LEU A 24 -6.01 8.29 -2.24
N THR A 25 -6.60 7.96 -3.38
CA THR A 25 -7.79 7.11 -3.48
C THR A 25 -7.37 5.77 -4.10
N MET A 26 -7.84 4.64 -3.56
CA MET A 26 -7.60 3.32 -4.15
C MET A 26 -8.81 2.41 -4.00
N THR A 27 -8.88 1.39 -4.86
CA THR A 27 -9.73 0.21 -4.67
C THR A 27 -8.84 -1.00 -4.43
N THR A 28 -9.11 -1.76 -3.36
CA THR A 28 -8.35 -2.99 -3.08
C THR A 28 -8.66 -4.06 -4.12
N ASP A 29 -7.63 -4.75 -4.58
CA ASP A 29 -7.81 -5.95 -5.40
C ASP A 29 -8.37 -7.10 -4.56
N GLN A 30 -8.86 -8.14 -5.23
CA GLN A 30 -9.39 -9.30 -4.54
C GLN A 30 -8.28 -10.11 -3.87
N LYS A 31 -8.57 -10.69 -2.69
CA LYS A 31 -7.70 -11.65 -1.99
C LYS A 31 -6.30 -11.10 -1.63
N THR A 32 -6.22 -9.82 -1.34
CA THR A 32 -5.02 -9.15 -0.82
C THR A 32 -5.04 -9.11 0.71
N ASP A 33 -3.92 -9.44 1.36
CA ASP A 33 -3.82 -9.46 2.83
C ASP A 33 -2.36 -9.34 3.29
N PHE A 34 -2.16 -8.88 4.53
CA PHE A 34 -0.90 -8.96 5.26
C PHE A 34 -1.10 -9.79 6.54
N TRP A 35 -0.61 -11.02 6.53
CA TRP A 35 -0.70 -11.92 7.66
C TRP A 35 0.55 -12.79 7.78
N GLN A 36 1.03 -12.98 9.01
CA GLN A 36 2.20 -13.81 9.29
C GLN A 36 1.88 -14.87 10.36
N LYS A 37 1.34 -16.01 9.92
CA LYS A 37 1.30 -17.32 10.61
C LYS A 37 0.48 -17.41 11.89
N THR A 38 0.29 -16.34 12.67
CA THR A 38 -0.39 -16.40 13.97
C THR A 38 -1.78 -16.99 13.81
N HIS A 39 -2.20 -17.88 14.73
CA HIS A 39 -3.50 -18.59 14.77
C HIS A 39 -3.89 -19.40 13.51
N TYR A 40 -4.03 -18.75 12.35
CA TYR A 40 -4.48 -19.35 11.09
C TYR A 40 -3.40 -20.15 10.35
N GLY A 41 -2.12 -20.02 10.70
CA GLY A 41 -1.02 -20.84 10.18
C GLY A 41 -0.57 -20.52 8.75
N PHE A 42 -1.22 -19.59 8.04
CA PHE A 42 -0.81 -19.16 6.69
C PHE A 42 0.00 -17.86 6.70
N GLU A 43 0.68 -17.57 5.58
CA GLU A 43 1.35 -16.29 5.32
C GLU A 43 0.76 -15.64 4.07
N ARG A 44 0.51 -14.34 4.12
CA ARG A 44 0.07 -13.50 3.00
C ARG A 44 0.84 -12.20 3.06
N ASP A 45 1.42 -11.81 1.93
CA ASP A 45 2.20 -10.58 1.77
C ASP A 45 1.77 -9.83 0.50
N SER A 46 0.45 -9.80 0.27
CA SER A 46 -0.16 -9.28 -0.96
C SER A 46 -1.00 -8.02 -0.75
N GLY A 47 -1.04 -7.48 0.48
CA GLY A 47 -1.71 -6.22 0.77
C GLY A 47 -1.06 -5.03 0.05
N HIS A 48 -1.85 -4.00 -0.25
CA HIS A 48 -1.36 -2.80 -0.91
C HIS A 48 -0.62 -1.89 0.07
N PHE A 49 0.60 -1.47 -0.28
CA PHE A 49 1.41 -0.58 0.54
C PHE A 49 2.09 0.49 -0.32
N LEU A 50 1.86 1.78 -0.01
CA LEU A 50 2.60 2.90 -0.60
C LEU A 50 3.64 3.40 0.40
N GLY A 51 4.91 3.11 0.13
CA GLY A 51 6.02 3.59 0.95
C GLY A 51 6.51 4.95 0.45
N VAL A 52 6.61 5.94 1.34
CA VAL A 52 7.21 7.25 1.02
C VAL A 52 8.54 7.39 1.77
N PRO A 53 9.66 7.67 1.09
CA PRO A 53 10.93 7.86 1.76
C PRO A 53 10.90 9.11 2.63
N ILE A 54 11.50 9.02 3.82
CA ILE A 54 11.75 10.20 4.66
C ILE A 54 12.93 10.96 4.01
N PRO A 55 12.76 12.23 3.64
CA PRO A 55 13.88 13.06 3.19
C PRO A 55 14.95 13.12 4.28
N VAL A 56 16.20 12.88 3.89
CA VAL A 56 17.39 13.04 4.75
C VAL A 56 17.79 14.50 4.87
#